data_AF-A0A965Y9J3-F1
#
_entry.id   AF-A0A965Y9J3-F1
#
_cell.length_a   1.000
_cell.length_b   1.000
_cell.length_c   1.000
_cell.angle_alpha   90.00
_cell.angle_beta   90.00
_cell.angle_gamma   90.00
#
_symmetry.space_group_name_H-M   'P 1'
#
loop_
_entity.id
_entity.type
_entity.pdbx_description
1 polymer ?
#
loop_
_entity_poly.entity_id
_entity_poly.type
_entity_poly.pdbx_seq_one_letter_code
_entity_poly.pdbx_strand_id
1 'polypeptide(L)' 'MIEKIQKIWKIRDLRNSILFVLLMLAIFRLFAHIPVPGVNVLALKEIFSSNQVLGMLNVFSGGS' A
#
# COMPACT_ATOMS: atom_id res chain seq x y z
N MET A 1 7.91 7.98 25.84
CA MET A 1 7.46 7.80 24.43
C MET A 1 6.08 7.14 24.34
N ILE A 2 5.82 6.07 25.12
CA ILE A 2 4.51 5.40 25.21
C ILE A 2 3.34 6.35 25.55
N GLU A 3 3.55 7.32 26.44
CA GLU A 3 2.50 8.28 26.83
C GLU A 3 2.01 9.15 25.65
N LYS A 4 2.88 9.46 24.69
CA LYS A 4 2.49 10.22 23.49
C LYS A 4 1.54 9.38 22.64
N ILE A 5 1.81 8.08 22.49
CA ILE A 5 0.95 7.15 21.74
C ILE A 5 -0.41 6.98 22.43
N GLN A 6 -0.45 6.94 23.77
CA GLN A 6 -1.73 6.91 24.50
C GLN A 6 -2.54 8.21 24.37
N LYS A 7 -1.87 9.37 24.28
CA LYS A 7 -2.56 10.66 24.03
C LYS A 7 -3.22 10.70 22.65
N ILE A 8 -2.68 10.00 21.66
CA ILE A 8 -3.30 9.89 20.33
C ILE A 8 -4.72 9.33 20.40
N TRP A 9 -4.94 8.34 21.28
CA TRP A 9 -6.25 7.72 21.48
C TRP A 9 -7.22 8.55 22.32
N LYS A 10 -6.71 9.50 23.13
CA LYS A 10 -7.54 10.43 23.92
C LYS A 10 -8.02 11.64 23.12
N ILE A 11 -7.25 12.08 22.13
CA ILE A 11 -7.59 13.27 21.33
C ILE A 11 -8.48 12.84 20.17
N ARG A 12 -9.77 13.22 20.23
CA ARG A 12 -10.79 12.82 19.24
C ARG A 12 -10.41 13.22 17.81
N ASP A 13 -9.84 14.42 17.65
CA ASP A 13 -9.41 14.95 16.35
C ASP A 13 -8.27 14.12 15.73
N LEU A 14 -7.26 13.79 16.53
CA LEU A 14 -6.11 13.01 16.07
C LEU A 14 -6.49 11.56 15.71
N ARG A 15 -7.40 10.96 16.49
CA ARG A 15 -7.97 9.63 16.18
C ARG A 15 -8.71 9.63 14.85
N ASN A 16 -9.50 10.67 14.57
CA ASN A 16 -10.29 10.77 13.34
C ASN A 16 -9.38 10.91 12.10
N SER A 17 -8.32 11.72 12.20
CA SER A 17 -7.33 11.84 11.12
C SER A 17 -6.59 10.52 10.84
N ILE A 18 -6.23 9.78 11.88
CA ILE A 18 -5.58 8.46 11.73
C ILE A 18 -6.55 7.44 11.11
N LEU A 19 -7.81 7.40 11.56
CA LEU A 19 -8.84 6.56 10.98
C LEU A 19 -9.09 6.89 9.51
N PHE A 20 -9.07 8.17 9.14
CA PHE A 20 -9.21 8.60 7.76
C PHE A 20 -8.05 8.10 6.89
N VAL A 21 -6.80 8.27 7.33
CA VAL A 21 -5.62 7.77 6.59
C VAL A 21 -5.65 6.23 6.49
N LEU A 22 -5.99 5.53 7.58
CA LEU A 22 -6.14 4.07 7.57
C LEU A 22 -7.23 3.61 6.59
N LEU A 23 -8.36 4.31 6.54
CA LEU A 23 -9.44 4.04 5.60
C LEU A 23 -8.96 4.25 4.16
N MET A 24 -8.27 5.35 3.87
CA MET A 24 -7.70 5.62 2.55
C MET A 24 -6.69 4.54 2.12
N LEU A 25 -5.82 4.09 3.03
CA LEU A 25 -4.88 3.00 2.76
C LEU A 25 -5.60 1.68 2.49
N ALA A 26 -6.65 1.36 3.25
CA ALA A 26 -7.46 0.17 3.01
C ALA A 26 -8.14 0.21 1.63
N ILE A 27 -8.71 1.36 1.27
CA ILE A 27 -9.32 1.58 -0.04
C ILE A 27 -8.27 1.43 -1.16
N PHE A 28 -7.12 2.09 -1.04
CA PHE A 28 -6.02 1.95 -1.99
C PHE A 28 -5.61 0.48 -2.17
N ARG A 29 -5.48 -0.27 -1.06
CA ARG A 29 -5.10 -1.68 -1.10
C ARG A 29 -6.15 -2.55 -1.81
N LEU A 30 -7.44 -2.28 -1.61
CA LEU A 30 -8.53 -2.96 -2.30
C LEU A 30 -8.49 -2.70 -3.81
N PHE A 31 -8.28 -1.44 -4.23
CA PHE A 31 -8.17 -1.09 -5.63
C PHE A 31 -6.93 -1.68 -6.30
N ALA A 32 -5.78 -1.70 -5.62
CA ALA A 32 -4.54 -2.28 -6.15
C ALA A 32 -4.63 -3.79 -6.38
N HIS A 33 -5.53 -4.50 -5.69
CA HIS A 33 -5.73 -5.93 -5.88
C HIS A 33 -6.61 -6.27 -7.10
N ILE A 34 -7.25 -5.28 -7.72
CA ILE A 34 -8.06 -5.50 -8.93
C ILE A 34 -7.11 -5.50 -10.13
N PRO A 35 -6.83 -6.66 -10.76
CA PRO A 35 -5.89 -6.71 -11.87
C PRO A 35 -6.45 -5.98 -13.08
N VAL A 36 -5.58 -5.23 -13.76
CA VAL A 36 -5.97 -4.51 -14.97
C VAL A 36 -6.32 -5.53 -16.07
N PRO A 37 -7.51 -5.46 -16.68
CA PRO A 37 -7.91 -6.41 -17.72
C PRO A 37 -6.97 -6.29 -18.94
N GLY A 38 -6.46 -7.43 -19.41
CA GLY A 38 -5.56 -7.49 -20.57
C GLY A 38 -4.06 -7.63 -20.23
N VAL A 39 -3.70 -7.73 -18.95
CA VAL A 39 -2.31 -7.89 -18.51
C VAL A 39 -1.97 -9.36 -18.22
N ASN A 40 -0.94 -9.91 -18.88
CA ASN A 40 -0.44 -11.25 -18.61
C ASN A 40 0.57 -11.25 -17.44
N VAL A 41 0.06 -11.54 -16.24
CA VAL A 41 0.84 -11.60 -14.99
C VAL A 41 2.00 -12.60 -15.05
N LEU A 42 1.92 -13.66 -15.86
CA LEU A 42 2.99 -14.65 -15.99
C LEU A 42 4.19 -14.09 -16.77
N ALA A 43 3.93 -13.40 -17.89
CA ALA A 43 4.96 -12.77 -18.69
C ALA A 43 5.65 -11.61 -17.95
N LEU A 44 4.88 -10.82 -17.19
CA LEU A 44 5.43 -9.76 -16.33
C LEU A 44 6.34 -10.31 -15.24
N LYS A 45 5.97 -11.43 -14.60
CA LYS A 45 6.80 -12.06 -13.57
C LYS A 45 8.16 -12.51 -14.12
N GLU A 46 8.19 -13.02 -15.35
CA GLU A 46 9.42 -13.40 -16.04
C GLU A 46 10.32 -12.19 -16.36
N ILE A 47 9.72 -11.09 -16.83
CA ILE A 47 10.43 -9.83 -17.12
C ILE A 47 10.94 -9.16 -15.82
N PHE A 48 10.16 -9.17 -14.75
CA PHE A 48 10.57 -8.63 -13.45
C PHE A 48 11.67 -9.48 -12.80
N SER A 49 11.69 -10.80 -13.03
CA SER A 49 12.74 -11.68 -12.54
C SER A 49 14.08 -11.55 -13.28
N SER A 50 14.02 -11.23 -14.58
CA SER A 50 15.20 -11.06 -15.42
C SER A 50 15.81 -9.65 -15.31
N ASN A 51 15.06 -8.66 -14.84
CA ASN A 51 15.49 -7.27 -14.79
C ASN A 51 15.37 -6.66 -13.38
N GLN A 52 16.51 -6.57 -12.68
CA GLN A 52 16.58 -6.07 -11.29
C GLN A 52 16.04 -4.63 -11.13
N VAL A 53 16.18 -3.79 -12.16
CA VAL A 53 15.63 -2.42 -12.17
C VAL A 53 14.11 -2.42 -12.17
N LEU A 54 13.50 -3.31 -12.97
CA LEU A 54 12.05 -3.47 -13.01
C LEU A 54 11.51 -4.12 -11.73
N GLY A 55 12.30 -5.00 -11.10
CA GLY A 55 12.01 -5.54 -9.76
C GLY A 55 11.94 -4.45 -8.68
N MET A 56 12.84 -3.45 -8.71
CA MET A 56 12.77 -2.31 -7.80
C MET A 56 11.52 -1.46 -8.05
N LEU A 57 11.16 -1.22 -9.32
CA LEU A 57 9.93 -0.52 -9.70
C LEU A 57 8.67 -1.19 -9.12
N ASN A 58 8.60 -2.52 -9.09
CA ASN A 58 7.50 -3.24 -8.45
C ASN A 58 7.39 -2.93 -6.95
N VAL A 59 8.52 -2.92 -6.22
CA VAL A 59 8.55 -2.58 -4.78
C VAL A 59 8.08 -1.15 -4.54
N PHE A 60 8.54 -0.19 -5.36
CA PHE A 60 8.11 1.21 -5.25
C PHE A 60 6.65 1.45 -5.68
N SER A 61 6.08 0.59 -6.54
CA SER A 61 4.68 0.66 -6.97
C SER A 61 3.69 -0.05 -6.02
N GLY A 62 4.17 -0.65 -4.93
CA GLY A 62 3.31 -1.29 -3.92
C GLY A 62 3.21 -2.81 -3.98
N GLY A 63 4.08 -3.47 -4.76
CA GLY A 63 4.23 -4.93 -4.81
C GLY A 63 2.98 -5.66 -5.32
N SER A 64 2.40 -5.14 -6.41
CA SER A 64 1.16 -5.65 -7.03
C SER A 64 1.46 -6.45 -8.29
#